data_AF-A0A0S9D4H9-F1
#
_entry.id   AF-A0A0S9D4H9-F1
#
_cell.length_a   1.000
_cell.length_b   1.000
_cell.length_c   1.000
_cell.angle_alpha   90.00
_cell.angle_beta   90.00
_cell.angle_gamma   90.00
#
_symmetry.space_group_name_H-M   'P 1'
#
loop_
_entity.id
_entity.type
_entity.pdbx_description
1 polymer ?
#
loop_
_entity_poly.entity_id
_entity_poly.type
_entity_poly.pdbx_seq_one_letter_code
_entity_poly.pdbx_strand_id
1 'polypeptide(L)'
;MQWGIIALLSMCGTLAIPATAAVAGPVVDSSGFTPEPPQGAECREHGTSVLCRTRFSFIEDATPAFETPCGWIYENSVMPRDIYTEYVDGLLVGRHVTSRVSGTWSLSPTGSDPTVRIIGGWNWRTELAVPGDESTAMITTHGNQLKISHGLSRYANISGIFYPNEEYHGVLILSIFDSAEAQEALCDVLTG
;
A
#
# COMPACT_ATOMS: atom_id res chain seq x y z
N MET A 1 54.72 -5.59 46.77
CA MET A 1 55.29 -6.37 45.66
C MET A 1 54.36 -6.20 44.47
N GLN A 2 54.93 -5.71 43.37
CA GLN A 2 54.33 -5.39 42.07
C GLN A 2 53.94 -6.69 41.32
N TRP A 3 53.67 -6.61 40.02
CA TRP A 3 53.39 -7.69 39.04
C TRP A 3 51.89 -8.06 38.93
N GLY A 4 51.21 -7.95 37.79
CA GLY A 4 51.59 -7.54 36.43
C GLY A 4 50.35 -7.61 35.53
N ILE A 5 50.28 -6.70 34.56
CA ILE A 5 49.22 -6.57 33.56
C ILE A 5 49.37 -7.70 32.53
N ILE A 6 48.29 -8.45 32.26
CA ILE A 6 48.16 -9.24 31.02
C ILE A 6 46.91 -8.73 30.30
N ALA A 7 47.12 -7.90 29.28
CA ALA A 7 46.09 -7.51 28.33
C ALA A 7 45.95 -8.65 27.30
N LEU A 8 44.85 -9.41 27.38
CA LEU A 8 44.44 -10.32 26.31
C LEU A 8 43.83 -9.49 25.18
N LEU A 9 44.60 -9.27 24.12
CA LEU A 9 44.10 -8.79 22.83
C LEU A 9 43.31 -9.93 22.17
N SER A 10 41.99 -9.94 22.38
CA SER A 10 41.07 -10.80 21.63
C SER A 10 40.87 -10.22 20.23
N MET A 11 41.70 -10.67 19.26
CA MET A 11 41.44 -10.47 17.83
C MET A 11 40.18 -11.27 17.45
N CYS A 12 39.02 -10.61 17.48
CA CYS A 12 37.84 -11.06 16.74
C CYS A 12 38.12 -10.95 15.24
N GLY A 13 38.71 -12.01 14.68
CA GLY A 13 38.74 -12.19 13.23
C GLY A 13 37.32 -12.36 12.73
N THR A 14 36.74 -11.29 12.20
CA THR A 14 35.48 -11.35 11.46
C THR A 14 35.72 -12.17 10.18
N LEU A 15 35.32 -13.44 10.19
CA LEU A 15 35.13 -14.20 8.96
C LEU A 15 34.01 -13.51 8.17
N ALA A 16 34.39 -12.71 7.18
CA ALA A 16 33.47 -12.20 6.19
C ALA A 16 33.03 -13.38 5.32
N ILE A 17 31.91 -14.01 5.68
CA ILE A 17 31.23 -14.94 4.79
C ILE A 17 30.66 -14.08 3.65
N PRO A 18 31.08 -14.27 2.39
CA PRO A 18 30.46 -13.55 1.29
C PRO A 18 28.99 -13.95 1.23
N ALA A 19 28.10 -12.99 1.46
CA ALA A 19 26.69 -13.19 1.24
C ALA A 19 26.47 -13.52 -0.24
N THR A 20 26.20 -14.78 -0.56
CA THR A 20 25.73 -15.17 -1.89
C THR A 20 24.40 -14.47 -2.11
N ALA A 21 24.33 -13.62 -3.14
CA ALA A 21 23.08 -13.04 -3.58
C ALA A 21 22.10 -14.18 -3.86
N ALA A 22 20.95 -14.17 -3.19
CA ALA A 22 19.89 -15.13 -3.47
C ALA A 22 19.42 -14.91 -4.91
N VAL A 23 19.64 -15.91 -5.78
CA VAL A 23 19.09 -15.91 -7.13
C VAL A 23 17.60 -16.18 -6.99
N ALA A 24 16.76 -15.32 -7.57
CA ALA A 24 15.32 -15.56 -7.60
C ALA A 24 15.03 -16.90 -8.31
N GLY A 25 14.01 -17.62 -7.85
CA GLY A 25 13.63 -18.90 -8.44
C GLY A 25 13.27 -18.80 -9.93
N PRO A 26 13.17 -19.95 -10.62
CA PRO A 26 12.72 -20.00 -12.01
C PRO A 26 11.33 -19.40 -12.17
N VAL A 27 11.05 -18.89 -13.38
CA VAL A 27 9.72 -18.41 -13.76
C VAL A 27 8.76 -19.59 -13.86
N VAL A 28 7.54 -19.42 -13.36
CA VAL A 28 6.48 -20.44 -13.31
C VAL A 28 5.32 -20.02 -14.21
N ASP A 29 4.72 -20.98 -14.91
CA ASP A 29 3.43 -20.80 -15.59
C ASP A 29 2.30 -20.74 -14.56
N SER A 30 1.61 -19.61 -14.49
CA SER A 30 0.57 -19.34 -13.50
C SER A 30 -0.85 -19.48 -14.02
N SER A 31 -1.04 -19.97 -15.25
CA SER A 31 -2.36 -20.10 -15.88
C SER A 31 -3.32 -21.04 -15.14
N GLY A 32 -2.79 -21.95 -14.30
CA GLY A 32 -3.57 -22.87 -13.48
C GLY A 32 -3.82 -22.40 -12.04
N PHE A 33 -3.39 -21.19 -11.66
CA PHE A 33 -3.55 -20.70 -10.29
C PHE A 33 -4.97 -20.22 -10.00
N THR A 34 -5.39 -20.32 -8.74
CA THR A 34 -6.74 -19.97 -8.29
C THR A 34 -6.70 -18.95 -7.14
N PRO A 35 -7.27 -17.74 -7.34
CA PRO A 35 -7.59 -17.12 -8.63
C PRO A 35 -6.33 -16.90 -9.47
N GLU A 36 -6.51 -16.67 -10.77
CA GLU A 36 -5.41 -16.30 -11.66
C GLU A 36 -4.73 -15.00 -11.16
N PRO A 37 -3.39 -14.90 -11.22
CA PRO A 37 -2.70 -13.67 -10.87
C PRO A 37 -3.16 -12.51 -11.75
N PRO A 38 -3.06 -11.25 -11.26
CA PRO A 38 -3.36 -10.09 -12.07
C PRO A 38 -2.56 -10.08 -13.38
N GLN A 39 -3.15 -9.56 -14.46
CA GLN A 39 -2.50 -9.49 -15.76
C GLN A 39 -1.12 -8.83 -15.68
N GLY A 40 -0.13 -9.45 -16.33
CA GLY A 40 1.26 -8.98 -16.30
C GLY A 40 2.03 -9.35 -15.03
N ALA A 41 1.50 -10.25 -14.20
CA ALA A 41 2.25 -10.83 -13.09
C ALA A 41 3.47 -11.63 -13.58
N GLU A 42 4.61 -11.44 -12.90
CA GLU A 42 5.79 -12.30 -13.04
C GLU A 42 5.85 -13.26 -11.85
N CYS A 43 5.59 -14.54 -12.10
CA CYS A 43 5.55 -15.59 -11.07
C CYS A 43 6.86 -16.38 -11.03
N ARG A 44 7.41 -16.55 -9.82
CA ARG A 44 8.66 -17.30 -9.60
C ARG A 44 8.55 -18.21 -8.38
N GLU A 45 9.24 -19.35 -8.44
CA GLU A 45 9.37 -20.21 -7.26
C GLU A 45 10.03 -19.47 -6.09
N HIS A 46 9.51 -19.70 -4.89
CA HIS A 46 9.97 -19.10 -3.66
C HIS A 46 9.84 -20.11 -2.51
N GLY A 47 10.84 -20.99 -2.38
CA GLY A 47 10.81 -22.07 -1.39
C GLY A 47 9.70 -23.08 -1.72
N THR A 48 8.71 -23.21 -0.85
CA THR A 48 7.54 -24.09 -1.05
C THR A 48 6.33 -23.38 -1.66
N SER A 49 6.45 -22.09 -1.98
CA SER A 49 5.39 -21.29 -2.59
C SER A 49 5.82 -20.73 -3.94
N VAL A 50 4.87 -20.15 -4.67
CA VAL A 50 5.12 -19.32 -5.85
C VAL A 50 4.76 -17.89 -5.50
N LEU A 51 5.69 -16.97 -5.73
CA LEU A 51 5.49 -15.54 -5.53
C LEU A 51 5.30 -14.86 -6.89
N CYS A 52 4.13 -14.29 -7.09
CA CYS A 52 3.78 -13.52 -8.28
C CYS A 52 3.86 -12.03 -7.96
N ARG A 53 4.67 -11.29 -8.73
CA ARG A 53 4.77 -9.83 -8.61
C ARG A 53 4.05 -9.13 -9.75
N THR A 54 3.15 -8.22 -9.42
CA THR A 54 2.49 -7.34 -10.39
C THR A 54 2.77 -5.88 -10.06
N ARG A 55 3.13 -5.09 -11.07
CA ARG A 55 3.32 -3.64 -10.94
C ARG A 55 2.50 -2.91 -11.98
N PHE A 56 1.80 -1.88 -11.56
CA PHE A 56 1.07 -0.97 -12.44
C PHE A 56 0.83 0.35 -11.71
N SER A 57 0.30 1.33 -12.43
CA SER A 57 -0.09 2.62 -11.85
C SER A 57 -1.52 2.94 -12.25
N PHE A 58 -2.33 3.35 -11.29
CA PHE A 58 -3.55 4.09 -11.62
C PHE A 58 -3.14 5.53 -11.97
N ILE A 59 -3.74 6.07 -13.01
CA ILE A 59 -3.54 7.44 -13.45
C ILE A 59 -4.93 8.07 -13.49
N GLU A 60 -5.12 9.08 -12.65
CA GLU A 60 -6.30 9.93 -12.69
C GLU A 60 -5.92 11.19 -13.46
N ASP A 61 -6.65 11.46 -14.54
CA ASP A 61 -6.45 12.62 -15.41
C ASP A 61 -7.79 13.34 -15.51
N ALA A 62 -7.93 14.40 -14.73
CA ALA A 62 -9.17 15.14 -14.56
C ALA A 62 -10.37 14.26 -14.17
N THR A 63 -10.14 13.21 -13.39
CA THR A 63 -11.21 12.26 -13.02
C THR A 63 -12.09 12.86 -11.91
N PRO A 64 -13.43 12.87 -12.04
CA PRO A 64 -14.31 13.19 -10.93
C PRO A 64 -14.08 12.23 -9.75
N ALA A 65 -13.67 12.75 -8.60
CA ALA A 65 -13.35 11.95 -7.42
C ALA A 65 -14.53 11.86 -6.45
N PHE A 66 -15.07 12.99 -6.02
CA PHE A 66 -16.24 13.08 -5.14
C PHE A 66 -16.90 14.46 -5.23
N GLU A 67 -18.16 14.54 -4.82
CA GLU A 67 -18.93 15.78 -4.80
C GLU A 67 -18.86 16.43 -3.41
N THR A 68 -18.79 17.76 -3.40
CA THR A 68 -18.78 18.61 -2.20
C THR A 68 -19.77 19.76 -2.37
N PRO A 69 -20.08 20.56 -1.32
CA PRO A 69 -21.00 21.69 -1.44
C PRO A 69 -20.56 22.76 -2.44
N CYS A 70 -19.26 22.90 -2.72
CA CYS A 70 -18.73 23.82 -3.72
C CYS A 70 -18.61 23.20 -5.14
N GLY A 71 -19.00 21.94 -5.31
CA GLY A 71 -19.02 21.25 -6.60
C GLY A 71 -18.21 19.95 -6.63
N TRP A 72 -17.99 19.45 -7.84
CA TRP A 72 -17.19 18.25 -8.06
C TRP A 72 -15.71 18.52 -7.82
N ILE A 73 -15.10 17.64 -7.03
CA ILE A 73 -13.65 17.57 -6.89
C ILE A 73 -13.11 16.67 -7.98
N TYR A 74 -12.16 17.19 -8.74
CA TYR A 74 -11.43 16.47 -9.77
C TYR A 74 -10.05 16.09 -9.26
N GLU A 75 -9.66 14.84 -9.47
CA GLU A 75 -8.34 14.33 -9.14
C GLU A 75 -7.45 14.25 -10.37
N ASN A 76 -6.23 14.76 -10.19
CA ASN A 76 -5.12 14.58 -11.12
C ASN A 76 -3.99 13.92 -10.34
N SER A 77 -3.78 12.62 -10.51
CA SER A 77 -2.85 11.87 -9.68
C SER A 77 -2.23 10.67 -10.38
N VAL A 78 -1.11 10.24 -9.83
CA VAL A 78 -0.50 8.95 -10.19
C VAL A 78 -0.38 8.13 -8.92
N MET A 79 -0.82 6.88 -9.01
CA MET A 79 -0.81 5.93 -7.92
C MET A 79 -0.14 4.62 -8.33
N PRO A 80 1.21 4.53 -8.26
CA PRO A 80 1.91 3.27 -8.45
C PRO A 80 1.48 2.26 -7.40
N ARG A 81 1.41 0.99 -7.82
CA ARG A 81 1.04 -0.15 -6.99
C ARG A 81 1.97 -1.32 -7.29
N ASP A 82 2.47 -1.92 -6.21
CA ASP A 82 3.27 -3.15 -6.23
C ASP A 82 2.53 -4.20 -5.41
N ILE A 83 2.21 -5.31 -6.06
CA ILE A 83 1.46 -6.42 -5.48
C ILE A 83 2.36 -7.66 -5.50
N TYR A 84 2.49 -8.29 -4.34
CA TYR A 84 3.05 -9.62 -4.20
C TYR A 84 1.94 -10.57 -3.83
N THR A 85 1.67 -11.54 -4.69
CA THR A 85 0.62 -12.55 -4.52
C THR A 85 1.30 -13.89 -4.29
N GLU A 86 0.97 -14.56 -3.20
CA GLU A 86 1.58 -15.84 -2.83
C GLU A 86 0.61 -17.00 -3.07
N TYR A 87 1.11 -18.04 -3.72
CA TYR A 87 0.40 -19.28 -4.02
C TYR A 87 1.09 -20.49 -3.41
N VAL A 88 0.32 -21.40 -2.84
CA VAL A 88 0.77 -22.73 -2.39
C VAL A 88 -0.09 -23.76 -3.10
N ASP A 89 0.53 -24.74 -3.77
CA ASP A 89 -0.16 -25.74 -4.59
C ASP A 89 -1.12 -25.12 -5.63
N GLY A 90 -0.75 -23.95 -6.17
CA GLY A 90 -1.57 -23.18 -7.12
C GLY A 90 -2.76 -22.45 -6.50
N LEU A 91 -2.95 -22.50 -5.19
CA LEU A 91 -4.02 -21.81 -4.47
C LEU A 91 -3.48 -20.56 -3.79
N LEU A 92 -4.18 -19.43 -3.96
CA LEU A 92 -3.84 -18.17 -3.29
C LEU A 92 -3.91 -18.34 -1.78
N VAL A 93 -2.83 -17.96 -1.08
CA VAL A 93 -2.81 -17.93 0.40
C VAL A 93 -2.79 -16.51 0.94
N GLY A 94 -2.28 -15.55 0.16
CA GLY A 94 -2.26 -14.17 0.59
C GLY A 94 -1.67 -13.19 -0.41
N ARG A 95 -1.77 -11.91 -0.06
CA ARG A 95 -1.21 -10.80 -0.83
C ARG A 95 -0.55 -9.79 0.08
N HIS A 96 0.49 -9.15 -0.43
CA HIS A 96 1.01 -7.92 0.14
C HIS A 96 0.95 -6.83 -0.92
N VAL A 97 0.31 -5.72 -0.58
CA VAL A 97 0.15 -4.60 -1.50
C VAL A 97 0.76 -3.35 -0.88
N THR A 98 1.54 -2.65 -1.70
CA THR A 98 2.00 -1.30 -1.40
C THR A 98 1.55 -0.37 -2.52
N SER A 99 1.11 0.83 -2.15
CA SER A 99 0.69 1.84 -3.12
C SER A 99 0.98 3.22 -2.59
N ARG A 100 1.20 4.17 -3.48
CA ARG A 100 1.43 5.57 -3.11
C ARG A 100 0.75 6.48 -4.10
N VAL A 101 -0.08 7.40 -3.64
CA VAL A 101 -0.63 8.46 -4.50
C VAL A 101 0.20 9.72 -4.35
N SER A 102 0.35 10.44 -5.45
CA SER A 102 0.77 11.83 -5.48
C SER A 102 -0.05 12.54 -6.54
N GLY A 103 -0.67 13.65 -6.18
CA GLY A 103 -1.53 14.38 -7.10
C GLY A 103 -2.10 15.66 -6.51
N THR A 104 -3.16 16.14 -7.15
CA THR A 104 -3.93 17.30 -6.72
C THR A 104 -5.43 17.06 -6.82
N TRP A 105 -6.16 17.75 -5.96
CA TRP A 105 -7.59 17.97 -6.10
C TRP A 105 -7.89 19.42 -6.46
N SER A 106 -8.88 19.65 -7.32
CA SER A 106 -9.37 20.98 -7.73
C SER A 106 -10.86 20.95 -8.08
N LEU A 107 -11.50 22.13 -8.13
CA LEU A 107 -12.86 22.29 -8.65
C LEU A 107 -12.91 22.35 -10.19
N SER A 108 -11.76 22.53 -10.84
CA SER A 108 -11.62 22.47 -12.29
C SER A 108 -11.04 21.12 -12.72
N PRO A 109 -11.60 20.46 -13.76
CA PRO A 109 -11.01 19.27 -14.36
C PRO A 109 -9.59 19.53 -14.88
N THR A 110 -9.34 20.72 -15.42
CA THR A 110 -8.06 21.06 -16.07
C THR A 110 -6.97 21.48 -15.09
N GLY A 111 -7.28 21.60 -13.80
CA GLY A 111 -6.34 22.06 -12.77
C GLY A 111 -5.90 23.52 -12.92
N SER A 112 -6.64 24.33 -13.69
CA SER A 112 -6.39 25.77 -13.87
C SER A 112 -6.65 26.61 -12.62
N ASP A 113 -7.38 26.05 -11.68
CA ASP A 113 -7.93 26.71 -10.50
C ASP A 113 -7.08 26.37 -9.27
N PRO A 114 -7.36 26.94 -8.08
CA PRO A 114 -6.68 26.54 -6.85
C PRO A 114 -6.71 25.02 -6.67
N THR A 115 -5.58 24.47 -6.24
CA THR A 115 -5.40 23.04 -6.01
C THR A 115 -4.99 22.77 -4.58
N VAL A 116 -5.42 21.61 -4.06
CA VAL A 116 -4.82 21.02 -2.86
C VAL A 116 -3.97 19.84 -3.25
N ARG A 117 -2.78 19.74 -2.67
CA ARG A 117 -1.87 18.61 -2.92
C ARG A 117 -2.28 17.42 -2.07
N ILE A 118 -2.35 16.26 -2.70
CA ILE A 118 -2.55 14.98 -2.03
C ILE A 118 -1.30 14.11 -2.15
N ILE A 119 -0.89 13.51 -1.03
CA ILE A 119 0.14 12.48 -0.98
C ILE A 119 -0.36 11.40 -0.03
N GLY A 120 -0.51 10.19 -0.52
CA GLY A 120 -0.98 9.08 0.31
C GLY A 120 -0.09 7.86 0.17
N GLY A 121 -0.05 7.05 1.21
CA GLY A 121 0.60 5.74 1.19
C GLY A 121 -0.40 4.71 1.70
N TRP A 122 -0.46 3.57 1.01
CA TRP A 122 -1.21 2.42 1.45
C TRP A 122 -0.30 1.19 1.54
N ASN A 123 -0.47 0.44 2.62
CA ASN A 123 0.20 -0.83 2.85
C ASN A 123 -0.79 -1.78 3.52
N TRP A 124 -1.10 -2.88 2.84
CA TRP A 124 -1.97 -3.89 3.42
C TRP A 124 -1.52 -5.30 3.08
N ARG A 125 -1.91 -6.22 3.95
CA ARG A 125 -1.80 -7.66 3.76
C ARG A 125 -3.19 -8.25 3.66
N THR A 126 -3.32 -9.22 2.77
CA THR A 126 -4.50 -10.06 2.66
C THR A 126 -4.08 -11.48 3.02
N GLU A 127 -4.83 -12.12 3.91
CA GLU A 127 -4.64 -13.51 4.32
C GLU A 127 -5.96 -14.24 4.13
N LEU A 128 -5.92 -15.45 3.56
CA LEU A 128 -7.11 -16.26 3.32
C LEU A 128 -7.19 -17.37 4.36
N ALA A 129 -8.35 -17.53 5.01
CA ALA A 129 -8.57 -18.67 5.91
C ALA A 129 -8.71 -19.99 5.13
N VAL A 130 -9.19 -19.92 3.90
CA VAL A 130 -9.29 -21.05 2.96
C VAL A 130 -8.50 -20.71 1.70
N PRO A 131 -7.39 -21.40 1.39
CA PRO A 131 -6.59 -21.13 0.20
C PRO A 131 -7.43 -21.16 -1.08
N GLY A 132 -7.25 -20.15 -1.93
CA GLY A 132 -7.98 -19.97 -3.19
C GLY A 132 -9.39 -19.38 -3.05
N ASP A 133 -9.94 -19.29 -1.84
CA ASP A 133 -11.27 -18.70 -1.59
C ASP A 133 -11.15 -17.28 -1.04
N GLU A 134 -11.24 -16.31 -1.95
CA GLU A 134 -11.16 -14.89 -1.63
C GLU A 134 -12.30 -14.40 -0.74
N SER A 135 -13.42 -15.13 -0.63
CA SER A 135 -14.49 -14.75 0.29
C SER A 135 -14.09 -14.86 1.76
N THR A 136 -12.98 -15.56 2.05
CA THR A 136 -12.42 -15.72 3.40
C THR A 136 -11.29 -14.73 3.70
N ALA A 137 -11.06 -13.77 2.80
CA ALA A 137 -9.97 -12.82 2.90
C ALA A 137 -10.12 -11.88 4.10
N MET A 138 -9.12 -11.88 4.97
CA MET A 138 -8.91 -10.86 6.00
C MET A 138 -7.90 -9.85 5.48
N ILE A 139 -8.20 -8.56 5.59
CA ILE A 139 -7.33 -7.47 5.13
C ILE A 139 -6.81 -6.69 6.32
N THR A 140 -5.50 -6.76 6.57
CA THR A 140 -4.82 -5.94 7.58
C THR A 140 -4.17 -4.75 6.91
N THR A 141 -4.50 -3.54 7.32
CA THR A 141 -3.90 -2.30 6.85
C THR A 141 -3.02 -1.66 7.92
N HIS A 142 -1.81 -1.27 7.52
CA HIS A 142 -0.80 -0.68 8.40
C HIS A 142 -0.58 0.79 8.05
N GLY A 143 -1.34 1.68 8.71
CA GLY A 143 -1.09 3.12 8.65
C GLY A 143 -1.25 3.72 7.25
N ASN A 144 -2.37 3.45 6.59
CA ASN A 144 -2.73 4.14 5.36
C ASN A 144 -3.01 5.61 5.71
N GLN A 145 -2.16 6.51 5.23
CA GLN A 145 -2.27 7.94 5.52
C GLN A 145 -2.44 8.68 4.22
N LEU A 146 -3.47 9.54 4.16
CA LEU A 146 -3.62 10.52 3.10
C LEU A 146 -3.29 11.89 3.67
N LYS A 147 -2.17 12.44 3.21
CA LYS A 147 -1.74 13.80 3.53
C LYS A 147 -2.30 14.76 2.50
N ILE A 148 -3.15 15.65 2.97
CA ILE A 148 -3.75 16.73 2.20
C ILE A 148 -3.11 18.03 2.70
N SER A 149 -2.70 18.90 1.76
CA SER A 149 -2.12 20.21 2.08
C SER A 149 -3.12 21.11 2.84
N HIS A 150 -2.67 22.29 3.28
CA HIS A 150 -3.50 23.25 4.04
C HIS A 150 -4.07 22.68 5.36
N GLY A 151 -3.38 21.71 5.97
CA GLY A 151 -3.76 21.16 7.28
C GLY A 151 -4.94 20.18 7.26
N LEU A 152 -5.43 19.79 6.08
CA LEU A 152 -6.60 18.91 5.90
C LEU A 152 -6.28 17.41 6.14
N SER A 153 -5.02 17.06 6.37
CA SER A 153 -4.56 15.66 6.60
C SER A 153 -5.23 14.95 7.79
N ARG A 154 -5.88 15.69 8.71
CA ARG A 154 -6.56 15.12 9.90
C ARG A 154 -7.79 14.28 9.57
N TYR A 155 -8.28 14.36 8.34
CA TYR A 155 -9.57 13.79 7.91
C TYR A 155 -9.44 12.47 7.15
N ALA A 156 -8.25 11.86 7.08
CA ALA A 156 -8.04 10.63 6.33
C ALA A 156 -6.91 9.74 6.90
N ASN A 157 -7.29 8.66 7.59
CA ASN A 157 -6.39 7.63 8.12
C ASN A 157 -7.10 6.28 8.22
N ILE A 158 -6.47 5.20 7.74
CA ILE A 158 -6.97 3.84 7.93
C ILE A 158 -5.88 2.94 8.50
N SER A 159 -6.11 2.36 9.66
CA SER A 159 -5.24 1.34 10.25
C SER A 159 -6.05 0.35 11.04
N GLY A 160 -5.98 -0.94 10.72
CA GLY A 160 -6.87 -1.93 11.32
C GLY A 160 -7.02 -3.18 10.46
N ILE A 161 -8.04 -3.96 10.79
CA ILE A 161 -8.35 -5.23 10.15
C ILE A 161 -9.79 -5.17 9.63
N PHE A 162 -9.98 -5.52 8.37
CA PHE A 162 -11.28 -5.81 7.77
C PHE A 162 -11.45 -7.33 7.73
N TYR A 163 -12.52 -7.81 8.35
CA TYR A 163 -12.87 -9.23 8.37
C TYR A 163 -13.85 -9.56 7.22
N PRO A 164 -13.92 -10.84 6.82
CA PRO A 164 -14.86 -11.30 5.78
C PRO A 164 -16.34 -10.98 6.04
N ASN A 165 -16.73 -10.89 7.32
CA ASN A 165 -18.09 -10.57 7.76
C ASN A 165 -18.37 -9.05 7.77
N GLU A 166 -17.56 -8.25 7.07
CA GLU A 166 -17.60 -6.78 7.01
C GLU A 166 -17.30 -6.07 8.35
N GLU A 167 -16.95 -6.82 9.40
CA GLU A 167 -16.52 -6.24 10.66
C GLU A 167 -15.17 -5.54 10.50
N TYR A 168 -15.02 -4.38 11.14
CA TYR A 168 -13.80 -3.59 11.11
C TYR A 168 -13.27 -3.31 12.52
N HIS A 169 -12.01 -3.65 12.77
CA HIS A 169 -11.31 -3.36 14.02
C HIS A 169 -10.13 -2.43 13.76
N GLY A 170 -10.21 -1.17 14.22
CA GLY A 170 -9.11 -0.22 14.12
C GLY A 170 -9.52 1.24 14.11
N VAL A 171 -8.69 2.06 13.48
CA VAL A 171 -8.90 3.49 13.23
C VAL A 171 -9.29 3.69 11.77
N LEU A 172 -10.54 4.06 11.53
CA LEU A 172 -11.07 4.42 10.23
C LEU A 172 -11.55 5.87 10.27
N ILE A 173 -10.76 6.76 9.66
CA ILE A 173 -11.07 8.18 9.49
C ILE A 173 -11.09 8.41 7.98
N LEU A 174 -12.27 8.68 7.44
CA LEU A 174 -12.48 9.00 6.01
C LEU A 174 -13.35 10.25 5.84
N SER A 175 -13.37 11.10 6.88
CA SER A 175 -14.33 12.19 7.00
C SER A 175 -14.20 13.24 5.91
N ILE A 176 -13.07 13.31 5.19
CA ILE A 176 -12.92 14.23 4.05
C ILE A 176 -13.97 13.98 2.96
N PHE A 177 -14.51 12.76 2.87
CA PHE A 177 -15.47 12.37 1.84
C PHE A 177 -16.94 12.56 2.24
N ASP A 178 -17.26 12.60 3.54
CA ASP A 178 -18.65 12.58 4.02
C ASP A 178 -18.97 13.59 5.14
N SER A 179 -17.98 14.25 5.74
CA SER A 179 -18.18 15.26 6.78
C SER A 179 -18.36 16.63 6.16
N ALA A 180 -19.50 17.27 6.45
CA ALA A 180 -19.75 18.66 6.05
C ALA A 180 -18.62 19.60 6.52
N GLU A 181 -18.13 19.45 7.75
CA GLU A 181 -17.03 20.26 8.28
C GLU A 181 -15.75 20.10 7.44
N ALA A 182 -15.40 18.85 7.09
CA ALA A 182 -14.20 18.58 6.31
C ALA A 182 -14.33 19.06 4.86
N GLN A 183 -15.51 18.91 4.27
CA GLN A 183 -15.81 19.38 2.91
C GLN A 183 -15.87 20.91 2.84
N GLU A 184 -16.45 21.59 3.82
CA GLU A 184 -16.42 23.06 3.93
C GLU A 184 -14.98 23.57 4.03
N ALA A 185 -14.16 22.97 4.90
CA ALA A 185 -12.75 23.33 5.02
C ALA A 185 -11.94 23.09 3.73
N LEU A 186 -12.32 22.08 2.93
CA LEU A 186 -11.75 21.85 1.61
C LEU A 186 -12.22 22.92 0.62
N CYS A 187 -13.51 23.24 0.62
CA CYS A 187 -14.10 24.27 -0.24
C CYS A 187 -13.47 25.63 -0.01
N ASP A 188 -13.32 26.07 1.24
CA ASP A 188 -12.68 27.35 1.60
C ASP A 188 -11.31 27.50 0.93
N VAL A 189 -10.52 26.42 0.91
CA VAL A 189 -9.18 26.41 0.28
C VAL A 189 -9.25 26.46 -1.25
N LEU A 190 -10.26 25.82 -1.85
CA LEU A 190 -10.39 25.70 -3.30
C LEU A 190 -11.09 26.90 -3.96
N THR A 191 -11.91 27.64 -3.21
CA THR A 191 -12.61 28.83 -3.72
C THR A 191 -11.88 30.14 -3.46
N GLY A 192 -10.98 30.19 -2.47
CA GLY A 192 -10.17 31.38 -2.14
C GLY A 192 -10.79 32.27 -1.07
#